data_AF-A0A9N7VAG5-F1
#
_entry.id   AF-A0A9N7VAG5-F1
#
_cell.length_a   1.000
_cell.length_b   1.000
_cell.length_c   1.000
_cell.angle_alpha   90.00
_cell.angle_beta   90.00
_cell.angle_gamma   90.00
#
_symmetry.space_group_name_H-M   'P 1'
#
loop_
_entity.id
_entity.type
_entity.pdbx_description
1 polymer ?
#
loop_
_entity_poly.entity_id
_entity_poly.type
_entity_poly.pdbx_seq_one_letter_code
_entity_poly.pdbx_strand_id
1 'polypeptide(L)'
;MFLKPKDQSFSQAQLEAQKTTQDFQRATEVLRAAKETISLAEQRLLEEDNRQFDSAWQEMLNHATQRVMEAELTKTRSEQLHKETAEKYTTAIGRMKQLEKKLSAPSTSPSKSRRFKMADAVTDENEQGVRVALVLLVSGPYFEMKAKYYLQLENLKKNVDERQAKLSQAKGEYKAALRNLEKISDEIHERRRSCAMGPRGRGVGAEGDSVSGEDLSSFKMESDGISMASVCFDDDPCGGAGGGVTV
;
A
#
# COMPACT_ATOMS: atom_id res chain seq x y z
N MET A 1 8.35 3.91 -11.35
CA MET A 1 7.00 3.31 -11.36
C MET A 1 7.14 1.81 -11.53
N PHE A 2 6.99 1.01 -10.48
CA PHE A 2 7.07 -0.44 -10.58
C PHE A 2 5.75 -0.97 -11.15
N LEU A 3 5.84 -1.57 -12.35
CA LEU A 3 4.73 -2.22 -13.03
C LEU A 3 4.13 -3.29 -12.13
N LYS A 4 2.89 -3.06 -11.67
CA LYS A 4 2.09 -4.12 -11.06
C LYS A 4 1.97 -5.27 -12.08
N PRO A 5 2.22 -6.52 -11.68
CA PRO A 5 2.11 -7.66 -12.58
C PRO A 5 0.69 -7.73 -13.16
N LYS A 6 0.56 -7.78 -14.48
CA LYS A 6 -0.73 -7.80 -15.20
C LYS A 6 -1.62 -9.00 -14.82
N ASP A 7 -1.01 -10.07 -14.27
CA ASP A 7 -1.70 -11.25 -13.75
C ASP A 7 -2.54 -10.96 -12.50
N GLN A 8 -2.29 -9.84 -11.82
CA GLN A 8 -3.17 -9.38 -10.74
C GLN A 8 -4.57 -9.08 -11.24
N SER A 9 -4.78 -8.67 -12.49
CA SER A 9 -6.12 -8.24 -12.94
C SER A 9 -7.19 -9.34 -12.88
N PHE A 10 -6.86 -10.58 -13.25
CA PHE A 10 -7.80 -11.71 -13.17
C PHE A 10 -7.97 -12.21 -11.73
N SER A 11 -6.86 -12.46 -11.03
CA SER A 11 -6.90 -12.92 -9.63
C SER A 11 -7.58 -11.89 -8.71
N GLN A 12 -7.36 -10.60 -8.94
CA GLN A 12 -8.02 -9.51 -8.24
C GLN A 12 -9.51 -9.44 -8.58
N ALA A 13 -9.89 -9.54 -9.86
CA ALA A 13 -11.30 -9.53 -10.24
C ALA A 13 -12.06 -10.74 -9.66
N GLN A 14 -11.42 -11.91 -9.57
CA GLN A 14 -11.97 -13.09 -8.93
C GLN A 14 -12.16 -12.90 -7.42
N LEU A 15 -11.13 -12.39 -6.74
CA LEU A 15 -11.19 -12.12 -5.30
C LEU A 15 -12.24 -11.05 -4.97
N GLU A 16 -12.32 -9.99 -5.77
CA GLU A 16 -13.31 -8.92 -5.64
C GLU A 16 -14.73 -9.47 -5.86
N ALA A 17 -14.96 -10.28 -6.90
CA ALA A 17 -16.25 -10.92 -7.16
C ALA A 17 -16.67 -11.88 -6.03
N GLN A 18 -15.73 -12.67 -5.48
CA GLN A 18 -16.02 -13.54 -4.35
C GLN A 18 -16.40 -12.74 -3.10
N LYS A 19 -15.66 -11.66 -2.83
CA LYS A 19 -15.93 -10.78 -1.69
C LYS A 19 -17.30 -10.11 -1.80
N THR A 20 -17.63 -9.51 -2.95
CA THR A 20 -18.94 -8.87 -3.15
C THR A 20 -20.09 -9.87 -3.07
N THR A 21 -19.88 -11.11 -3.52
CA THR A 21 -20.86 -12.19 -3.35
C THR A 21 -21.12 -12.49 -1.88
N GLN A 22 -20.06 -12.64 -1.07
CA GLN A 22 -20.19 -12.87 0.38
C GLN A 22 -20.86 -11.68 1.08
N ASP A 23 -20.52 -10.45 0.70
CA ASP A 23 -21.12 -9.25 1.27
C ASP A 23 -22.61 -9.14 0.92
N PHE A 24 -23.02 -9.49 -0.31
CA PHE A 24 -24.42 -9.57 -0.72
C PHE A 24 -25.19 -10.67 0.04
N GLN A 25 -24.59 -11.85 0.22
CA GLN A 25 -25.18 -12.93 1.01
C GLN A 25 -25.41 -12.48 2.46
N ARG A 26 -24.39 -11.89 3.09
CA ARG A 26 -24.49 -11.36 4.46
C ARG A 26 -25.55 -10.27 4.58
N ALA A 27 -25.62 -9.34 3.63
CA ALA A 27 -26.64 -8.29 3.62
C ALA A 27 -28.07 -8.86 3.47
N THR A 28 -28.22 -9.92 2.67
CA THR A 28 -29.49 -10.63 2.51
C THR A 28 -29.92 -11.33 3.80
N GLU A 29 -28.97 -11.96 4.51
CA GLU A 29 -29.23 -12.58 5.81
C GLU A 29 -29.63 -11.55 6.87
N VAL A 30 -28.96 -10.40 6.91
CA VAL A 30 -29.30 -9.29 7.82
C VAL A 30 -30.72 -8.79 7.55
N LEU A 31 -31.08 -8.61 6.27
CA LEU A 31 -32.44 -8.22 5.89
C LEU A 31 -33.47 -9.27 6.31
N ARG A 32 -33.17 -10.56 6.09
CA ARG A 32 -34.05 -11.66 6.52
C ARG A 32 -34.27 -11.63 8.03
N ALA A 33 -33.20 -11.52 8.82
CA ALA A 33 -33.29 -11.45 10.28
C ALA A 33 -34.05 -10.20 10.77
N ALA A 34 -33.86 -9.05 10.11
CA ALA A 34 -34.59 -7.83 10.43
C ALA A 34 -36.10 -7.99 10.15
N LYS A 35 -36.47 -8.61 9.02
CA LYS A 35 -37.87 -8.93 8.68
C LYS A 35 -38.49 -9.95 9.65
N GLU A 36 -37.74 -10.97 10.05
CA GLU A 36 -38.17 -11.93 11.08
C GLU A 36 -38.43 -11.24 12.42
N THR A 37 -37.63 -10.24 12.79
CA THR A 37 -37.84 -9.46 14.02
C THR A 37 -39.19 -8.71 13.99
N ILE A 38 -39.54 -8.10 12.85
CA ILE A 38 -40.86 -7.45 12.67
C ILE A 38 -41.98 -8.50 12.71
N SER A 39 -41.83 -9.61 11.99
CA SER A 39 -42.85 -10.68 11.95
C SER A 39 -43.13 -11.28 13.34
N LEU A 40 -42.10 -11.46 14.17
CA LEU A 40 -42.27 -11.91 15.56
C LEU A 40 -42.93 -10.85 16.44
N ALA A 41 -42.67 -9.56 16.19
CA ALA A 41 -43.35 -8.48 16.89
C ALA A 41 -44.84 -8.41 16.50
N GLU A 42 -45.17 -8.63 15.22
CA GLU A 42 -46.55 -8.72 14.72
C GLU A 42 -47.29 -9.91 15.32
N GLN A 43 -46.66 -11.09 15.39
CA GLN A 43 -47.26 -12.28 16.02
C GLN A 43 -47.57 -12.02 17.51
N ARG A 44 -46.62 -11.46 18.26
CA ARG A 44 -46.84 -11.13 19.68
C ARG A 44 -47.92 -10.07 19.88
N LEU A 45 -48.10 -9.18 18.92
CA LEU A 45 -49.17 -8.19 18.96
C LEU A 45 -50.55 -8.83 18.81
N LEU A 46 -50.66 -9.89 18.02
CA LEU A 46 -51.92 -10.62 17.79
C LEU A 46 -52.30 -11.56 18.96
N GLU A 47 -51.31 -11.98 19.76
CA GLU A 47 -51.53 -12.91 20.88
C GLU A 47 -51.97 -12.22 22.19
N GLU A 48 -51.76 -10.91 22.34
CA GLU A 48 -52.03 -10.18 23.58
C GLU A 48 -53.19 -9.17 23.44
N ASP A 49 -54.42 -9.60 23.77
CA ASP A 49 -55.67 -8.81 23.68
C ASP A 49 -55.73 -7.58 24.62
N ASN A 50 -54.80 -7.44 25.58
CA ASN A 50 -54.79 -6.35 26.58
C ASN A 50 -53.43 -5.61 26.66
N ARG A 51 -52.63 -5.67 25.59
CA ARG A 51 -51.31 -5.02 25.55
C ARG A 51 -51.47 -3.51 25.39
N GLN A 52 -50.98 -2.74 26.35
CA GLN A 52 -50.94 -1.28 26.24
C GLN A 52 -49.79 -0.89 25.29
N PHE A 53 -50.11 -0.11 24.25
CA PHE A 53 -49.10 0.51 23.38
C PHE A 53 -48.36 1.59 24.17
N ASP A 54 -47.35 1.19 24.93
CA ASP A 54 -46.49 2.09 25.67
C ASP A 54 -45.42 2.71 24.76
N SER A 55 -44.76 3.76 25.27
CA SER A 55 -43.73 4.47 24.51
C SER A 55 -42.52 3.57 24.18
N ALA A 56 -42.19 2.60 25.05
CA ALA A 56 -41.08 1.68 24.83
C ALA A 56 -41.33 0.71 23.67
N TRP A 57 -42.54 0.18 23.54
CA TRP A 57 -42.91 -0.70 22.43
C TRP A 57 -42.98 0.06 21.10
N GLN A 58 -43.48 1.30 21.11
CA GLN A 58 -43.46 2.17 19.94
C GLN A 58 -42.03 2.48 19.47
N GLU A 59 -41.11 2.79 20.39
CA GLU A 59 -39.70 3.00 20.08
C GLU A 59 -39.03 1.75 19.51
N MET A 60 -39.28 0.57 20.08
CA MET A 60 -38.80 -0.71 19.57
C MET A 60 -39.25 -0.94 18.11
N LEU A 61 -40.53 -0.70 17.82
CA LEU A 61 -41.08 -0.88 16.47
C LEU A 61 -40.45 0.09 15.48
N ASN A 62 -40.33 1.37 15.85
CA ASN A 62 -39.68 2.40 15.04
C ASN A 62 -38.23 2.00 14.70
N HIS A 63 -37.48 1.50 15.67
CA HIS A 63 -36.11 1.02 15.44
C HIS A 63 -36.07 -0.22 14.53
N ALA A 64 -36.98 -1.18 14.72
CA ALA A 64 -37.07 -2.36 13.86
C ALA A 64 -37.39 -1.98 12.41
N THR A 65 -38.34 -1.07 12.19
CA THR A 65 -38.69 -0.54 10.87
C THR A 65 -37.53 0.20 10.22
N GLN A 66 -36.83 1.06 10.97
CA GLN A 66 -35.63 1.75 10.49
C GLN A 66 -34.54 0.74 10.08
N ARG A 67 -34.30 -0.29 10.90
CA ARG A 67 -33.32 -1.33 10.59
C ARG A 67 -33.67 -2.14 9.35
N VAL A 68 -34.95 -2.44 9.11
CA VAL A 68 -35.38 -3.09 7.86
C VAL A 68 -35.13 -2.18 6.67
N MET A 69 -35.48 -0.90 6.77
CA MET A 69 -35.22 0.08 5.69
C MET A 69 -33.72 0.20 5.37
N GLU A 70 -32.87 0.31 6.38
CA GLU A 70 -31.41 0.37 6.24
C GLU A 70 -30.82 -0.93 5.67
N ALA A 71 -31.33 -2.09 6.13
CA ALA A 71 -30.91 -3.40 5.62
C ALA A 71 -31.32 -3.60 4.15
N GLU A 72 -32.52 -3.14 3.75
CA GLU A 72 -32.96 -3.18 2.35
C GLU A 72 -32.07 -2.31 1.46
N LEU A 73 -31.78 -1.07 1.88
CA LEU A 73 -30.87 -0.19 1.16
C LEU A 73 -29.47 -0.81 1.01
N THR A 74 -28.94 -1.38 2.09
CA THR A 74 -27.63 -2.05 2.10
C THR A 74 -27.62 -3.25 1.16
N LYS A 75 -28.69 -4.07 1.16
CA LYS A 75 -28.86 -5.20 0.25
C LYS A 75 -28.89 -4.74 -1.20
N THR A 76 -29.67 -3.73 -1.57
CA THR A 76 -29.71 -3.18 -2.93
C THR A 76 -28.35 -2.66 -3.39
N ARG A 77 -27.62 -1.94 -2.53
CA ARG A 77 -26.26 -1.46 -2.85
C ARG A 77 -25.28 -2.63 -3.07
N SER A 78 -25.32 -3.65 -2.20
CA SER A 78 -24.45 -4.82 -2.34
C SER A 78 -24.78 -5.64 -3.60
N GLU A 79 -26.04 -5.69 -4.00
CA GLU A 79 -26.52 -6.36 -5.22
C GLU A 79 -25.96 -5.70 -6.49
N GLN A 80 -25.98 -4.36 -6.55
CA GLN A 80 -25.40 -3.60 -7.64
C GLN A 80 -23.89 -3.86 -7.76
N LEU A 81 -23.15 -3.80 -6.65
CA LEU A 81 -21.70 -4.07 -6.64
C LEU A 81 -21.39 -5.51 -7.04
N HIS A 82 -22.18 -6.49 -6.58
CA HIS A 82 -22.04 -7.89 -7.00
C HIS A 82 -22.21 -8.04 -8.51
N LYS A 83 -23.23 -7.40 -9.09
CA LYS A 83 -23.45 -7.42 -10.55
C LYS A 83 -22.30 -6.78 -11.33
N GLU A 84 -21.86 -5.59 -10.93
CA GLU A 84 -20.74 -4.90 -11.56
C GLU A 84 -19.45 -5.72 -11.52
N THR A 85 -19.16 -6.34 -10.38
CA THR A 85 -17.95 -7.17 -10.20
C THR A 85 -18.03 -8.49 -10.98
N ALA A 86 -19.22 -9.09 -11.10
CA ALA A 86 -19.45 -10.24 -11.96
C ALA A 86 -19.19 -9.92 -13.45
N GLU A 87 -19.60 -8.74 -13.93
CA GLU A 87 -19.33 -8.28 -15.30
C GLU A 87 -17.83 -8.06 -15.54
N LYS A 88 -17.11 -7.48 -14.56
CA LYS A 88 -15.65 -7.35 -14.63
C LYS A 88 -14.97 -8.72 -14.71
N TYR A 89 -15.42 -9.68 -13.90
CA TYR A 89 -14.88 -11.04 -13.89
C TYR A 89 -15.12 -11.77 -15.22
N THR A 90 -16.33 -11.73 -15.76
CA THR A 90 -16.64 -12.37 -17.06
C THR A 90 -15.84 -11.75 -18.20
N THR A 91 -15.66 -10.42 -18.19
CA THR A 91 -14.80 -9.71 -19.15
C THR A 91 -13.34 -10.15 -19.03
N ALA A 92 -12.81 -10.30 -17.81
CA ALA A 92 -11.44 -10.75 -17.57
C ALA A 92 -11.21 -12.19 -18.05
N ILE A 93 -12.16 -13.10 -17.78
CA ILE A 93 -12.13 -14.47 -18.33
C ILE A 93 -12.12 -14.44 -19.85
N GLY A 94 -12.99 -13.65 -20.47
CA GLY A 94 -13.07 -13.53 -21.92
C GLY A 94 -11.74 -13.06 -22.53
N ARG A 95 -11.09 -12.07 -21.92
CA ARG A 95 -9.76 -11.58 -22.33
C ARG A 95 -8.67 -12.65 -22.17
N MET A 96 -8.67 -13.39 -21.07
CA MET A 96 -7.73 -14.48 -20.82
C MET A 96 -7.83 -15.56 -21.91
N LYS A 97 -9.06 -16.03 -22.19
CA LYS A 97 -9.32 -17.02 -23.26
C LYS A 97 -8.90 -16.52 -24.64
N GLN A 98 -9.11 -15.23 -24.93
CA GLN A 98 -8.64 -14.62 -26.19
C GLN A 98 -7.11 -14.59 -26.28
N LEU A 99 -6.41 -14.31 -25.18
CA LEU A 99 -4.95 -14.31 -25.14
C LEU A 99 -4.38 -15.72 -25.28
N GLU A 100 -4.97 -16.71 -24.61
CA GLU A 100 -4.64 -18.13 -24.79
C GLU A 100 -4.76 -18.54 -26.26
N LYS A 101 -5.88 -18.16 -26.91
CA LYS A 101 -6.07 -18.43 -28.34
C LYS A 101 -5.06 -17.70 -29.24
N LYS A 102 -4.70 -16.46 -28.93
CA LYS A 102 -3.70 -15.69 -29.70
C LYS A 102 -2.27 -16.23 -29.52
N LEU A 103 -1.93 -16.69 -28.32
CA LEU A 103 -0.67 -17.37 -28.03
C LEU A 103 -0.62 -18.76 -28.69
N SER A 104 -1.78 -19.36 -28.94
CA SER A 104 -1.93 -20.57 -29.75
C SER A 104 -1.90 -20.32 -31.26
N ALA A 105 -2.24 -19.12 -31.72
CA ALA A 105 -2.36 -18.81 -33.15
C ALA A 105 -0.97 -18.53 -33.76
N PRO A 106 -0.61 -19.19 -34.87
CA PRO A 106 0.71 -19.04 -35.44
C PRO A 106 0.94 -17.60 -35.93
N SER A 107 2.08 -17.02 -35.57
CA SER A 107 2.67 -15.89 -36.28
C SER A 107 3.15 -16.37 -37.66
N THR A 108 2.23 -16.72 -38.54
CA THR A 108 2.54 -17.07 -39.93
C THR A 108 2.02 -15.98 -40.84
N SER A 109 2.95 -15.15 -41.28
CA SER A 109 2.90 -14.38 -42.51
C SER A 109 2.19 -15.18 -43.61
N PRO A 110 1.19 -14.63 -44.32
CA PRO A 110 0.54 -15.34 -45.40
C PRO A 110 1.42 -15.27 -46.64
N SER A 111 2.40 -16.17 -46.75
CA SER A 111 3.15 -16.37 -47.99
C SER A 111 3.00 -17.81 -48.49
N LYS A 112 1.96 -17.95 -49.33
CA LYS A 112 1.81 -18.86 -50.48
C LYS A 112 2.25 -20.32 -50.29
N SER A 113 1.26 -21.23 -50.25
CA SER A 113 1.04 -22.12 -51.39
C SER A 113 -0.32 -22.81 -51.31
N ARG A 114 -1.14 -22.50 -52.31
CA ARG A 114 -2.47 -23.02 -52.56
C ARG A 114 -2.34 -24.42 -53.16
N ARG A 115 -2.17 -25.47 -52.35
CA ARG A 115 -2.28 -26.88 -52.81
C ARG A 115 -2.23 -27.91 -51.68
N PHE A 116 -3.28 -28.03 -50.87
CA PHE A 116 -3.77 -29.33 -50.39
C PHE A 116 -5.16 -29.17 -49.76
N LYS A 117 -5.93 -30.26 -49.80
CA LYS A 117 -7.38 -30.28 -49.93
C LYS A 117 -8.14 -30.17 -48.60
N MET A 118 -9.42 -29.86 -48.76
CA MET A 118 -10.52 -30.13 -47.84
C MET A 118 -10.48 -31.59 -47.34
N ALA A 119 -9.88 -31.82 -46.17
CA ALA A 119 -10.06 -32.96 -45.28
C ALA A 119 -9.27 -32.62 -44.00
N ASP A 120 -9.87 -32.87 -42.84
CA ASP A 120 -9.30 -32.68 -41.50
C ASP A 120 -9.31 -31.24 -40.94
N ALA A 121 -10.52 -30.76 -40.64
CA ALA A 121 -10.74 -29.71 -39.64
C ALA A 121 -10.96 -30.29 -38.21
N VAL A 122 -10.82 -31.60 -38.03
CA VAL A 122 -11.19 -32.32 -36.77
C VAL A 122 -9.97 -32.71 -35.92
N THR A 123 -8.74 -32.52 -36.40
CA THR A 123 -7.50 -32.76 -35.63
C THR A 123 -6.90 -31.49 -35.00
N ASP A 124 -7.41 -30.31 -35.31
CA ASP A 124 -6.81 -29.02 -34.93
C ASP A 124 -7.05 -28.63 -33.45
N GLU A 125 -8.18 -29.03 -32.87
CA GLU A 125 -8.50 -28.74 -31.45
C GLU A 125 -7.55 -29.47 -30.48
N ASN A 126 -7.14 -30.70 -30.80
CA ASN A 126 -6.21 -31.47 -29.98
C ASN A 126 -4.75 -30.98 -30.16
N GLU A 127 -4.37 -30.56 -31.36
CA GLU A 127 -3.06 -29.94 -31.61
C GLU A 127 -2.91 -28.57 -30.95
N GLN A 128 -3.98 -27.75 -30.93
CA GLN A 128 -3.97 -26.46 -30.26
C GLN A 128 -3.85 -26.59 -28.74
N GLY A 129 -4.53 -27.59 -28.15
CA GLY A 129 -4.34 -27.95 -26.73
C GLY A 129 -2.87 -28.30 -26.40
N VAL A 130 -2.21 -29.09 -27.25
CA VAL A 130 -0.80 -29.47 -27.08
C VAL A 130 0.14 -28.28 -27.24
N ARG A 131 -0.13 -27.35 -28.15
CA ARG A 131 0.69 -26.14 -28.38
C ARG A 131 0.56 -25.13 -27.24
N VAL A 132 -0.66 -24.87 -26.75
CA VAL A 132 -0.89 -24.03 -25.56
C VAL A 132 -0.20 -24.66 -24.35
N ALA A 133 -0.35 -25.97 -24.16
CA ALA A 133 0.35 -26.70 -23.10
C ALA A 133 1.87 -26.56 -23.22
N LEU A 134 2.45 -26.67 -24.42
CA LEU A 134 3.88 -26.51 -24.63
C LEU A 134 4.38 -25.08 -24.32
N VAL A 135 3.66 -24.05 -24.77
CA VAL A 135 4.03 -22.65 -24.49
C VAL A 135 3.92 -22.35 -23.00
N LEU A 136 2.88 -22.83 -22.32
CA LEU A 136 2.73 -22.72 -20.86
C LEU A 136 3.82 -23.50 -20.11
N LEU A 137 4.19 -24.68 -20.60
CA LEU A 137 5.18 -25.54 -19.94
C LEU A 137 6.62 -25.02 -20.14
N VAL A 138 6.93 -24.41 -21.28
CA VAL A 138 8.23 -23.78 -21.54
C VAL A 138 8.38 -22.45 -20.82
N SER A 139 7.34 -21.62 -20.79
CA SER A 139 7.40 -20.31 -20.13
C SER A 139 7.09 -20.36 -18.62
N GLY A 140 6.42 -21.42 -18.14
CA GLY A 140 6.02 -21.61 -16.75
C GLY A 140 7.15 -21.47 -15.73
N PRO A 141 8.30 -22.19 -15.88
CA PRO A 141 9.43 -22.09 -14.95
C PRO A 141 10.00 -20.66 -14.84
N TYR A 142 9.98 -19.90 -15.94
CA TYR A 142 10.41 -18.49 -15.93
C TYR A 142 9.46 -17.62 -15.11
N PHE A 143 8.13 -17.75 -15.31
CA PHE A 143 7.15 -16.96 -14.56
C PHE A 143 7.11 -17.33 -13.08
N GLU A 144 7.34 -18.60 -12.72
CA GLU A 144 7.44 -19.05 -11.33
C GLU A 144 8.66 -18.44 -10.62
N MET A 145 9.83 -18.51 -11.25
CA MET A 145 11.04 -17.88 -10.72
C MET A 145 10.89 -16.35 -10.64
N LYS A 146 10.25 -15.73 -11.63
CA LYS A 146 9.90 -14.31 -11.58
C LYS A 146 9.00 -14.01 -10.38
N ALA A 147 7.94 -14.78 -10.13
CA ALA A 147 7.06 -14.59 -8.98
C ALA A 147 7.83 -14.69 -7.65
N LYS A 148 8.75 -15.67 -7.52
CA LYS A 148 9.62 -15.82 -6.34
C LYS A 148 10.46 -14.57 -6.07
N TYR A 149 11.13 -14.03 -7.09
CA TYR A 149 11.96 -12.83 -6.92
C TYR A 149 11.14 -11.56 -6.66
N TYR A 150 9.95 -11.44 -7.25
CA TYR A 150 9.06 -10.32 -6.96
C TYR A 150 8.62 -10.33 -5.47
N LEU A 151 8.29 -11.49 -4.92
CA LEU A 151 7.94 -11.62 -3.50
C LEU A 151 9.14 -11.29 -2.58
N GLN A 152 10.34 -11.76 -2.93
CA GLN A 152 11.56 -11.41 -2.19
C GLN A 152 11.82 -9.91 -2.20
N LEU A 153 11.66 -9.25 -3.35
CA LEU A 153 11.87 -7.82 -3.50
C LEU A 153 10.81 -7.01 -2.73
N GLU A 154 9.55 -7.45 -2.74
CA GLU A 154 8.47 -6.85 -1.95
C GLU A 154 8.77 -6.92 -0.45
N ASN A 155 9.26 -8.07 0.04
CA ASN A 155 9.64 -8.23 1.44
C ASN A 155 10.86 -7.35 1.80
N LEU A 156 11.87 -7.28 0.93
CA LEU A 156 13.02 -6.39 1.14
C LEU A 156 12.60 -4.92 1.19
N LYS A 157 11.71 -4.50 0.28
CA LYS A 157 11.15 -3.15 0.28
C LYS A 157 10.42 -2.85 1.58
N LYS A 158 9.52 -3.74 2.02
CA LYS A 158 8.81 -3.59 3.29
C LYS A 158 9.78 -3.43 4.48
N ASN A 159 10.84 -4.22 4.53
CA ASN A 159 11.86 -4.11 5.58
C ASN A 159 12.62 -2.78 5.52
N VAL A 160 12.95 -2.28 4.32
CA VAL A 160 13.59 -0.97 4.16
C VAL A 160 12.66 0.14 4.63
N ASP A 161 11.39 0.11 4.23
CA ASP A 161 10.39 1.11 4.62
C ASP A 161 10.18 1.12 6.15
N GLU A 162 10.09 -0.06 6.77
CA GLU A 162 9.95 -0.20 8.22
C GLU A 162 11.18 0.33 8.97
N ARG A 163 12.39 0.01 8.50
CA ARG A 163 13.63 0.52 9.09
C ARG A 163 13.75 2.03 8.91
N GLN A 164 13.37 2.56 7.76
CA GLN A 164 13.36 3.99 7.48
C GLN A 164 12.38 4.73 8.39
N ALA A 165 11.20 4.15 8.65
CA ALA A 165 10.23 4.69 9.59
C ALA A 165 10.79 4.72 11.02
N LYS A 166 11.37 3.61 11.50
CA LYS A 166 12.02 3.52 12.81
C LYS A 166 13.16 4.52 12.97
N LEU A 167 14.00 4.67 11.94
CA LEU A 167 15.08 5.65 11.94
C LEU A 167 14.55 7.08 12.02
N SER A 168 13.49 7.38 11.28
CA SER A 168 12.86 8.71 11.29
C SER A 168 12.23 9.02 12.64
N GLN A 169 11.58 8.03 13.26
CA GLN A 169 11.05 8.13 14.62
C GLN A 169 12.16 8.41 15.64
N ALA A 170 13.23 7.60 15.65
CA ALA A 170 14.35 7.78 16.57
C ALA A 170 15.02 9.16 16.42
N LYS A 171 15.19 9.65 15.19
CA LYS A 171 15.67 11.01 14.93
C LYS A 171 14.71 12.08 15.49
N GLY A 172 13.40 11.87 15.36
CA GLY A 172 12.38 12.75 15.92
C GLY A 172 12.45 12.80 17.45
N GLU A 173 12.58 11.63 18.09
CA GLU A 173 12.73 11.51 19.54
C GLU A 173 14.01 12.19 20.04
N TYR A 174 15.15 11.97 19.37
CA TYR A 174 16.42 12.64 19.69
C TYR A 174 16.30 14.17 19.58
N LYS A 175 15.67 14.66 18.50
CA LYS A 175 15.42 16.10 18.32
C LYS A 175 14.49 16.66 19.40
N ALA A 176 13.50 15.89 19.84
CA ALA A 176 12.62 16.29 20.94
C ALA A 176 13.37 16.35 22.29
N ALA A 177 14.25 15.39 22.55
CA ALA A 177 15.08 15.37 23.75
C ALA A 177 16.04 16.58 23.82
N LEU A 178 16.71 16.93 22.70
CA LEU A 178 17.55 18.12 22.63
C LEU A 178 16.78 19.40 22.97
N ARG A 179 15.59 19.59 22.36
CA ARG A 179 14.74 20.74 22.69
C ARG A 179 14.27 20.74 24.14
N ASN A 180 14.10 19.58 24.75
CA ASN A 180 13.74 19.49 26.17
C ASN A 180 14.90 19.96 27.06
N LEU A 181 16.13 19.57 26.73
CA LEU A 181 17.33 20.05 27.43
C LEU A 181 17.51 21.57 27.28
N GLU A 182 17.32 22.11 26.07
CA GLU A 182 17.33 23.56 25.82
C GLU A 182 16.31 24.28 26.71
N LYS A 183 15.05 23.79 26.74
CA LYS A 183 14.00 24.35 27.60
C LYS A 183 14.36 24.34 29.08
N ILE A 184 14.87 23.22 29.59
CA ILE A 184 15.27 23.10 31.00
C ILE A 184 16.43 24.07 31.29
N SER A 185 17.40 24.16 30.39
CA SER A 185 18.53 25.09 30.51
C SER A 185 18.04 26.54 30.58
N ASP A 186 17.20 26.96 29.63
CA ASP A 186 16.63 28.31 29.57
C ASP A 186 15.82 28.64 30.84
N GLU A 187 15.03 27.68 31.34
CA GLU A 187 14.25 27.84 32.57
C GLU A 187 15.14 28.03 33.80
N ILE A 188 16.20 27.23 33.95
CA ILE A 188 17.17 27.37 35.05
C ILE A 188 17.83 28.75 35.00
N HIS A 189 18.24 29.20 33.80
CA HIS A 189 18.84 30.51 33.61
C HIS A 189 17.85 31.64 33.92
N GLU A 190 16.59 31.52 33.51
CA GLU A 190 15.55 32.51 33.80
C GLU A 190 15.23 32.59 35.29
N ARG A 191 15.10 31.45 35.97
CA ARG A 191 14.91 31.41 37.42
C ARG A 191 16.07 32.07 38.17
N ARG A 192 17.32 31.88 37.72
CA ARG A 192 18.49 32.55 38.31
C ARG A 192 18.51 34.06 38.04
N ARG A 193 18.10 34.51 36.85
CA ARG A 193 17.93 35.94 36.53
C ARG A 193 16.84 36.58 37.38
N SER A 194 15.72 35.89 37.53
CA SER A 194 14.57 36.33 38.31
C SER A 194 14.86 36.34 39.82
N CYS A 195 15.68 35.40 40.29
CA CYS A 195 16.18 35.32 41.66
C CYS A 195 17.52 36.05 41.84
N ALA A 196 17.89 37.02 40.97
CA ALA A 196 19.09 37.81 41.15
C ALA A 196 19.08 38.48 42.53
N MET A 197 19.77 37.84 43.47
CA MET A 197 19.98 38.33 44.83
C MET A 197 20.65 39.71 44.70
N GLY A 198 20.09 40.70 45.39
CA GLY A 198 20.46 42.11 45.29
C GLY A 198 21.96 42.40 45.43
N PRO A 199 22.38 43.65 45.16
CA PRO A 199 23.77 44.02 44.85
C PRO A 199 24.78 43.40 45.83
N ARG A 200 25.61 42.50 45.30
CA ARG A 200 26.67 41.84 46.08
C ARG A 200 27.67 42.92 46.51
N GLY A 201 27.85 43.09 47.83
CA GLY A 201 28.84 44.00 48.40
C GLY A 201 30.28 43.66 47.99
N ARG A 202 31.19 44.65 48.08
CA ARG A 202 32.62 44.55 47.71
C ARG A 202 33.25 43.23 48.16
N GLY A 203 33.83 42.50 47.21
CA GLY A 203 34.58 41.27 47.46
C GLY A 203 35.93 41.51 48.13
N VAL A 204 36.46 40.47 48.77
CA VAL A 204 37.75 40.45 49.47
C VAL A 204 38.61 39.29 48.94
N GLY A 205 39.82 39.63 48.47
CA GLY A 205 41.03 38.84 48.73
C GLY A 205 41.75 38.19 47.55
N ALA A 206 43.03 38.55 47.43
CA ALA A 206 44.14 37.87 46.75
C ALA A 206 44.41 38.27 45.29
N GLU A 207 44.87 39.52 45.17
CA GLU A 207 46.01 39.90 44.34
C GLU A 207 47.19 38.91 44.40
N GLY A 208 47.84 38.70 43.25
CA GLY A 208 49.04 37.87 43.09
C GLY A 208 49.52 37.83 41.64
N ASP A 209 50.15 38.93 41.21
CA ASP A 209 50.83 39.14 39.93
C ASP A 209 52.14 38.34 39.85
N SER A 210 52.39 37.64 38.74
CA SER A 210 53.70 37.10 38.34
C SER A 210 53.67 36.79 36.84
N VAL A 211 54.26 37.68 36.07
CA VAL A 211 54.52 37.56 34.63
C VAL A 211 55.62 36.51 34.36
N SER A 212 55.45 35.69 33.33
CA SER A 212 56.57 35.17 32.54
C SER A 212 56.06 34.78 31.15
N GLY A 213 56.26 35.69 30.20
CA GLY A 213 56.11 35.37 28.78
C GLY A 213 57.30 34.52 28.32
N GLU A 214 57.01 33.39 27.71
CA GLU A 214 57.90 32.76 26.75
C GLU A 214 57.10 32.06 25.67
N ASP A 215 57.51 32.37 24.45
CA ASP A 215 56.92 32.09 23.16
C ASP A 215 57.06 30.59 22.83
N LEU A 216 55.98 29.82 22.93
CA LEU A 216 55.95 28.42 22.49
C LEU A 216 55.59 28.34 21.00
N SER A 217 56.33 29.05 20.16
CA SER A 217 56.35 28.88 18.71
C SER A 217 57.22 27.68 18.30
N SER A 218 56.93 26.48 18.83
CA SER A 218 57.57 25.24 18.36
C SER A 218 56.81 24.00 18.83
N PHE A 219 55.64 23.75 18.24
CA PHE A 219 55.14 22.39 18.08
C PHE A 219 54.92 22.15 16.60
N LYS A 220 55.97 21.63 15.96
CA LYS A 220 55.94 21.11 14.60
C LYS A 220 54.98 19.91 14.59
N MET A 221 53.75 20.14 14.16
CA MET A 221 52.77 19.08 13.89
C MET A 221 53.21 18.36 12.61
N GLU A 222 53.74 17.15 12.75
CA GLU A 222 54.05 16.26 11.64
C GLU A 222 52.99 15.15 11.61
N SER A 223 52.28 15.06 10.47
CA SER A 223 51.39 13.98 10.01
C SER A 223 50.02 13.81 10.71
N ASP A 224 48.88 13.59 10.03
CA ASP A 224 48.66 12.95 8.73
C ASP A 224 47.57 13.63 7.86
N GLY A 225 47.82 13.64 6.55
CA GLY A 225 46.96 14.21 5.52
C GLY A 225 45.76 13.33 5.17
N ILE A 226 44.66 13.51 5.88
CA ILE A 226 43.33 13.08 5.42
C ILE A 226 42.60 14.31 4.94
N SER A 227 42.93 14.73 3.72
CA SER A 227 42.24 15.81 3.03
C SER A 227 40.89 15.29 2.55
N MET A 228 39.82 15.87 3.10
CA MET A 228 38.45 15.72 2.60
C MET A 228 38.37 16.37 1.22
N ALA A 229 38.61 15.59 0.18
CA ALA A 229 38.23 15.99 -1.18
C ALA A 229 36.71 16.15 -1.19
N SER A 230 36.24 17.39 -1.20
CA SER A 230 34.87 17.70 -1.59
C SER A 230 34.72 17.30 -3.04
N VAL A 231 34.05 16.18 -3.30
CA VAL A 231 33.54 15.87 -4.63
C VAL A 231 32.41 16.86 -4.91
N CYS A 232 32.76 17.92 -5.64
CA CYS A 232 31.79 18.71 -6.37
C CYS A 232 31.11 17.76 -7.36
N PHE A 233 29.81 17.58 -7.25
CA PHE A 233 29.04 16.93 -8.30
C PHE A 233 28.99 17.91 -9.48
N ASP A 234 29.75 17.65 -10.53
CA ASP A 234 29.50 18.24 -11.84
C ASP A 234 28.25 17.56 -12.41
N ASP A 235 27.15 18.32 -12.46
CA ASP A 235 25.95 17.99 -13.24
C ASP A 235 26.26 18.27 -14.72
N ASP A 236 26.72 17.25 -15.45
CA ASP A 236 26.86 17.33 -16.91
C ASP A 236 25.65 16.67 -17.60
N PRO A 237 24.84 17.41 -18.38
CA PRO A 237 23.70 16.86 -19.09
C PRO A 237 24.18 16.10 -20.32
N CYS A 238 24.02 14.76 -20.32
CA CYS A 238 24.23 13.92 -21.49
C CYS A 238 23.21 14.25 -22.60
N GLY A 239 23.54 15.25 -23.41
CA GLY A 239 22.98 15.50 -24.74
C GLY A 239 23.59 14.53 -25.74
N GLY A 240 22.85 13.46 -26.05
CA GLY A 240 23.20 12.54 -27.14
C GLY A 240 22.83 13.13 -28.50
N ALA A 241 23.72 13.95 -29.06
CA ALA A 241 23.76 14.22 -30.50
C ALA A 241 24.65 13.17 -31.17
N GLY A 242 24.03 12.19 -31.82
CA GLY A 242 24.69 11.25 -32.74
C GLY A 242 24.16 11.48 -34.14
N GLY A 243 24.92 12.25 -34.94
CA GLY A 243 24.65 12.49 -36.35
C GLY A 243 24.76 11.21 -37.18
N GLY A 244 23.96 11.15 -38.25
CA GLY A 244 24.03 10.09 -39.25
C GLY A 244 25.24 10.21 -40.16
N VAL A 245 25.59 9.09 -40.80
CA VAL A 245 26.26 9.06 -42.11
C VAL A 245 25.67 7.89 -42.91
N THR A 246 25.25 8.24 -44.11
CA THR A 246 24.81 7.45 -45.27
C THR A 246 25.93 6.58 -45.85
N VAL A 247 25.58 5.40 -46.41
CA VAL A 247 25.60 5.03 -47.85
C VAL A 247 24.96 3.65 -47.97
#